data_AF-A0A9C8NVG6-F1
#
_entry.id   AF-A0A9C8NVG6-F1
#
_cell.length_a   1.000
_cell.length_b   1.000
_cell.length_c   1.000
_cell.angle_alpha   90.00
_cell.angle_beta   90.00
_cell.angle_gamma   90.00
#
_symmetry.space_group_name_H-M   'P 1'
#
loop_
_entity.id
_entity.type
_entity.pdbx_description
1 polymer ?
#
loop_
_entity_poly.entity_id
_entity_poly.type
_entity_poly.pdbx_seq_one_letter_code
_entity_poly.pdbx_strand_id
1 'polypeptide(L)'
;MATALAAVLLAGAFLAAPGCDKPIARPPVTVAEYEKKLDRRGAYPPVVVARHNIQRVLDEDVPIEHRQASLALVMHLQTTGSHSKETLAALWGNPNVPPRLQRDLRNYLLQRDDPALTGFVLETLRQPNISQATTDALMHWLARNGDAGAFAELVKVWAREPPTGPNEELFRTTVARIRRTTWDQALLDAQNSPKFRARGSLQEVLVKRVPMGELKKRFLAPSARSDAVAAIQAFIRTFDYVPVTRGALIQAVYVYKTQRRSLQRPLDLYERWRTDATRPYDFNVRDFSLMSALAGDPEAMETSRSTLLRQLAYARSGRRHAIYRAARHRAGRIDTRLHRQSSMLSMADVWNIWLIEELLSRPKIRASLKELAKRDRADTRVPSGGVIVYEGRRAEAKLYPADPAASDDMKYVPGKSMLRAARRALCRFVAHFEKVNNAERTGPTVEELLDAKSNNYYGLTFTTLDEDTFSAHYYTPTGIVISLGKFPFGAAAER
;
A
#
# COMPACT_ATOMS: atom_id res chain seq x y z
N MET A 1 18.15 -6.50 1.21
CA MET A 1 19.47 -5.86 1.49
C MET A 1 19.92 -6.18 2.91
N ALA A 2 19.92 -7.46 3.31
CA ALA A 2 20.30 -7.89 4.67
C ALA A 2 21.48 -8.88 4.68
N THR A 3 22.13 -9.11 3.53
CA THR A 3 23.22 -10.09 3.39
C THR A 3 24.60 -9.47 3.14
N ALA A 4 24.73 -8.14 3.12
CA ALA A 4 26.02 -7.48 2.91
C ALA A 4 26.77 -7.09 4.20
N LEU A 5 26.14 -7.19 5.38
CA LEU A 5 26.79 -6.85 6.66
C LEU A 5 27.36 -8.07 7.41
N ALA A 6 27.11 -9.30 6.96
CA ALA A 6 27.42 -10.51 7.73
C ALA A 6 28.81 -11.13 7.46
N ALA A 7 29.67 -10.51 6.65
CA ALA A 7 30.96 -11.10 6.27
C ALA A 7 32.16 -10.18 6.56
N VAL A 8 32.29 -9.66 7.79
CA VAL A 8 33.55 -9.06 8.24
C VAL A 8 33.81 -9.29 9.74
N LEU A 9 33.61 -10.53 10.21
CA LEU A 9 34.16 -11.01 11.48
C LEU A 9 35.40 -11.86 11.20
N LEU A 10 36.53 -11.20 10.97
CA LEU A 10 37.85 -11.79 11.19
C LEU A 10 38.35 -11.23 12.52
N ALA A 11 37.96 -11.95 13.57
CA ALA A 11 38.47 -11.79 14.91
C ALA A 11 39.97 -12.11 14.94
N GLY A 12 40.67 -11.43 15.83
CA GLY A 12 42.12 -11.48 15.98
C GLY A 12 42.62 -12.90 16.29
N ALA A 13 43.64 -13.28 15.55
CA ALA A 13 44.55 -14.35 15.90
C ALA A 13 45.94 -13.98 15.36
N PHE A 14 46.56 -12.95 15.94
CA PHE A 14 48.00 -12.80 15.88
C PHE A 14 48.59 -13.62 17.03
N LEU A 15 49.06 -14.81 16.66
CA LEU A 15 49.82 -15.72 17.52
C LEU A 15 51.06 -15.02 18.07
N ALA A 16 51.28 -15.20 19.37
CA ALA A 16 52.44 -14.72 20.10
C ALA A 16 53.73 -15.32 19.52
N ALA A 17 54.49 -14.51 18.79
CA ALA A 17 55.92 -14.72 18.59
C ALA A 17 56.66 -13.99 19.74
N PRO A 18 57.44 -14.69 20.57
CA PRO A 18 58.18 -14.06 21.66
C PRO A 18 59.39 -13.33 21.04
N GLY A 19 59.37 -11.99 21.00
CA GLY A 19 60.52 -11.23 20.49
C GLY A 19 60.29 -9.80 19.99
N CYS A 20 59.10 -9.22 20.10
CA CYS A 20 58.84 -7.81 19.71
C CYS A 20 57.82 -7.14 20.66
N ASP A 21 58.18 -6.88 21.92
CA ASP A 21 57.34 -6.19 22.92
C ASP A 21 57.25 -4.67 22.75
N LYS A 22 57.15 -4.18 21.52
CA LYS A 22 56.68 -2.80 21.31
C LYS A 22 55.18 -2.86 21.06
N PRO A 23 54.35 -2.34 21.99
CA PRO A 23 52.90 -2.34 21.79
C PRO A 23 52.59 -1.68 20.45
N ILE A 24 51.84 -2.38 19.60
CA ILE A 24 51.40 -1.88 18.31
C ILE A 24 50.66 -0.56 18.58
N ALA A 25 51.25 0.56 18.16
CA ALA A 25 50.72 1.88 18.47
C ALA A 25 49.30 2.02 17.93
N ARG A 26 48.32 2.45 18.73
CA ARG A 26 46.92 2.54 18.26
C ARG A 26 46.76 3.41 16.99
N PRO A 27 45.82 3.07 16.07
CA PRO A 27 45.48 3.94 14.95
C PRO A 27 45.06 5.34 15.44
N PRO A 28 45.35 6.40 14.68
CA PRO A 28 44.91 7.75 15.03
C PRO A 28 43.39 7.86 15.00
N VAL A 29 42.82 8.64 15.91
CA VAL A 29 41.36 8.82 16.06
C VAL A 29 40.88 10.24 15.80
N THR A 30 41.80 11.16 15.52
CA THR A 30 41.51 12.54 15.14
C THR A 30 42.34 12.95 13.92
N VAL A 31 41.91 13.98 13.19
CA VAL A 31 42.67 14.55 12.07
C VAL A 31 44.05 15.00 12.51
N ALA A 32 44.15 15.74 13.62
CA ALA A 32 45.43 16.22 14.14
C ALA A 32 46.37 15.08 14.57
N GLU A 33 45.85 13.98 15.13
CA GLU A 33 46.67 12.80 15.44
C GLU A 33 47.15 12.08 14.17
N TYR A 34 46.32 12.03 13.14
CA TYR A 34 46.65 11.41 11.86
C TYR A 34 47.75 12.20 11.14
N GLU A 35 47.60 13.52 11.04
CA GLU A 35 48.59 14.40 10.41
C GLU A 35 49.96 14.34 11.10
N LYS A 36 50.00 14.34 12.44
CA LYS A 36 51.26 14.19 13.22
C LYS A 36 51.98 12.87 12.98
N LYS A 37 51.29 11.85 12.45
CA LYS A 37 51.81 10.50 12.24
C LYS A 37 52.10 10.20 10.76
N LEU A 38 51.75 11.09 9.83
CA LEU A 38 51.86 10.84 8.39
C LEU A 38 53.31 10.56 7.95
N ASP A 39 54.27 11.30 8.50
CA ASP A 39 55.69 11.25 8.11
C ASP A 39 56.51 10.20 8.87
N ARG A 40 55.88 9.37 9.71
CA ARG A 40 56.58 8.38 10.53
C ARG A 40 56.64 7.03 9.83
N ARG A 41 57.82 6.40 9.86
CA ARG A 41 58.01 5.00 9.43
C ARG A 41 57.05 4.10 10.22
N GLY A 42 56.14 3.40 9.54
CA GLY A 42 55.10 2.57 10.16
C GLY A 42 53.72 3.22 10.31
N ALA A 43 53.41 4.30 9.57
CA ALA A 43 52.07 4.86 9.51
C ALA A 43 51.03 3.83 9.01
N TYR A 44 49.84 3.83 9.62
CA TYR A 44 48.74 2.98 9.19
C TYR A 44 48.24 3.38 7.79
N PRO A 45 47.91 2.41 6.92
CA PRO A 45 47.23 2.71 5.67
C PRO A 45 45.92 3.47 5.92
N PRO A 46 45.56 4.47 5.09
CA PRO A 46 44.33 5.27 5.27
C PRO A 46 43.06 4.43 5.43
N VAL A 47 42.97 3.30 4.71
CA VAL A 47 41.83 2.38 4.79
C VAL A 47 41.71 1.71 6.17
N VAL A 48 42.84 1.40 6.82
CA VAL A 48 42.87 0.80 8.16
C VAL A 48 42.42 1.84 9.20
N VAL A 49 42.92 3.07 9.06
CA VAL A 49 42.51 4.19 9.92
C VAL A 49 41.02 4.49 9.77
N ALA A 50 40.52 4.57 8.54
CA ALA A 50 39.10 4.81 8.27
C ALA A 50 38.21 3.71 8.86
N ARG A 51 38.56 2.43 8.65
CA ARG A 51 37.80 1.29 9.19
C ARG A 51 37.77 1.28 10.71
N HIS A 52 38.92 1.53 11.36
CA HIS A 52 38.99 1.65 12.82
C HIS A 52 38.06 2.76 13.34
N ASN A 53 38.08 3.92 12.69
CA ASN A 53 37.25 5.05 13.11
C ASN A 53 35.77 4.88 12.79
N ILE A 54 35.41 4.15 11.73
CA ILE A 54 34.01 3.75 11.46
C ILE A 54 33.48 2.87 12.60
N GLN A 55 34.27 1.91 13.09
CA GLN A 55 33.87 1.09 14.23
C GLN A 55 33.65 1.96 15.48
N ARG A 56 34.55 2.90 15.75
CA ARG A 56 34.38 3.85 16.86
C ARG A 56 33.14 4.74 16.70
N VAL A 57 32.78 5.13 15.47
CA VAL A 57 31.54 5.88 15.22
C VAL A 57 30.30 5.05 15.55
N LEU A 58 30.35 3.72 15.43
CA LEU A 58 29.24 2.82 15.72
C LEU A 58 29.21 2.35 17.18
N ASP A 59 30.33 2.39 17.87
CA ASP A 59 30.49 1.97 19.26
C ASP A 59 29.75 2.93 20.21
N GLU A 60 28.79 2.40 20.98
CA GLU A 60 27.95 3.16 21.91
C GLU A 60 28.70 3.53 23.19
N ASP A 61 29.76 2.79 23.54
CA ASP A 61 30.59 3.03 24.73
C ASP A 61 31.57 4.19 24.51
N VAL A 62 31.77 4.62 23.26
CA VAL A 62 32.61 5.77 22.92
C VAL A 62 31.81 7.07 23.12
N PRO A 63 32.29 8.02 23.94
CA PRO A 63 31.63 9.32 24.09
C PRO A 63 31.38 10.03 22.77
N ILE A 64 30.25 10.73 22.65
CA ILE A 64 29.78 11.36 21.40
C ILE A 64 30.83 12.26 20.75
N GLU A 65 31.58 13.02 21.53
CA GLU A 65 32.62 13.94 21.02
C GLU A 65 33.78 13.16 20.36
N HIS A 66 34.13 12.00 20.91
CA HIS A 66 35.13 11.12 20.31
C HIS A 66 34.61 10.40 19.07
N ARG A 67 33.32 10.05 19.04
CA ARG A 67 32.64 9.55 17.83
C ARG A 67 32.64 10.62 16.73
N GLN A 68 32.39 11.88 17.08
CA GLN A 68 32.47 13.03 16.16
C GLN A 68 33.86 13.22 15.60
N ALA A 69 34.90 13.20 16.44
CA ALA A 69 36.28 13.30 15.98
C ALA A 69 36.67 12.13 15.05
N SER A 70 36.21 10.92 15.37
CA SER A 70 36.42 9.72 14.55
C SER A 70 35.72 9.87 13.18
N LEU A 71 34.47 10.36 13.15
CA LEU A 71 33.74 10.63 11.92
C LEU A 71 34.44 11.70 11.06
N ALA A 72 34.87 12.80 11.68
CA ALA A 72 35.61 13.87 11.02
C ALA A 72 36.91 13.36 10.39
N LEU A 73 37.62 12.46 11.08
CA LEU A 73 38.79 11.79 10.50
C LEU A 73 38.42 10.92 9.31
N VAL A 74 37.37 10.09 9.39
CA VAL A 74 36.91 9.27 8.25
C VAL A 74 36.56 10.15 7.04
N MET A 75 35.90 11.28 7.27
CA MET A 75 35.57 12.28 6.27
C MET A 75 36.81 12.95 5.66
N HIS A 76 37.79 13.29 6.50
CA HIS A 76 39.05 13.91 6.09
C HIS A 76 39.90 12.97 5.24
N LEU A 77 39.90 11.67 5.54
CA LEU A 77 40.69 10.68 4.79
C LEU A 77 40.21 10.50 3.35
N GLN A 78 39.04 11.06 2.98
CA GLN A 78 38.47 11.11 1.63
C GLN A 78 38.76 9.87 0.77
N THR A 79 38.68 8.67 1.35
CA THR A 79 39.28 7.51 0.69
C THR A 79 38.63 7.32 -0.67
N THR A 80 39.41 7.50 -1.73
CA THR A 80 39.02 7.66 -3.13
C THR A 80 38.39 6.41 -3.75
N GLY A 81 38.11 5.38 -2.94
CA GLY A 81 37.45 4.16 -3.34
C GLY A 81 35.93 4.21 -3.15
N SER A 82 35.19 3.55 -4.04
CA SER A 82 33.73 3.36 -3.96
C SER A 82 33.25 2.80 -2.62
N HIS A 83 34.04 1.90 -2.01
CA HIS A 83 33.72 1.23 -0.75
C HIS A 83 33.52 2.18 0.45
N SER A 84 34.23 3.31 0.49
CA SER A 84 34.15 4.24 1.62
C SER A 84 32.85 5.04 1.62
N LYS A 85 32.37 5.40 0.43
CA LYS A 85 31.12 6.12 0.22
C LYS A 85 29.91 5.28 0.59
N GLU A 86 29.89 4.02 0.15
CA GLU A 86 28.84 3.08 0.53
C GLU A 86 28.80 2.86 2.04
N THR A 87 29.98 2.76 2.67
CA THR A 87 30.09 2.63 4.14
C THR A 87 29.57 3.87 4.85
N LEU A 88 29.96 5.07 4.41
CA LEU A 88 29.46 6.32 4.98
C LEU A 88 27.95 6.51 4.75
N ALA A 89 27.43 6.14 3.59
CA ALA A 89 26.00 6.19 3.34
C ALA A 89 25.23 5.16 4.19
N ALA A 90 25.79 3.97 4.40
CA ALA A 90 25.25 2.97 5.33
C ALA A 90 25.23 3.46 6.79
N LEU A 91 26.26 4.21 7.22
CA LEU A 91 26.27 4.86 8.53
C LEU A 91 25.13 5.88 8.69
N TRP A 92 24.79 6.63 7.65
CA TRP A 92 23.69 7.59 7.72
C TRP A 92 22.34 6.90 7.95
N GLY A 93 22.12 5.74 7.34
CA GLY A 93 20.91 4.94 7.57
C GLY A 93 20.89 4.15 8.88
N ASN A 94 21.96 4.16 9.68
CA ASN A 94 22.06 3.32 10.88
C ASN A 94 21.40 3.99 12.11
N PRO A 95 20.41 3.33 12.76
CA PRO A 95 19.71 3.89 13.92
C PRO A 95 20.59 4.09 15.15
N ASN A 96 21.72 3.38 15.25
CA ASN A 96 22.65 3.47 16.39
C ASN A 96 23.62 4.67 16.26
N VAL A 97 23.55 5.42 15.14
CA VAL A 97 24.31 6.65 14.96
C VAL A 97 23.48 7.82 15.52
N PRO A 98 23.97 8.54 16.54
CA PRO A 98 23.27 9.67 17.14
C PRO A 98 22.84 10.74 16.12
N PRO A 99 21.69 11.42 16.32
CA PRO A 99 21.15 12.39 15.37
C PRO A 99 22.11 13.53 14.97
N ARG A 100 23.00 13.93 15.89
CA ARG A 100 24.05 14.93 15.61
C ARG A 100 25.06 14.42 14.58
N LEU A 101 25.54 13.18 14.74
CA LEU A 101 26.45 12.53 13.78
C LEU A 101 25.78 12.28 12.43
N GLN A 102 24.51 11.84 12.43
CA GLN A 102 23.75 11.67 11.20
C GLN A 102 23.62 12.98 10.42
N ARG A 103 23.44 14.11 11.12
CA ARG A 103 23.39 15.45 10.50
C ARG A 103 24.73 15.83 9.87
N ASP A 104 25.83 15.67 10.60
CA ASP A 104 27.18 15.98 10.12
C ASP A 104 27.52 15.13 8.89
N LEU A 105 27.25 13.82 8.97
CA LEU A 105 27.42 12.85 7.90
C LEU A 105 26.60 13.18 6.66
N ARG A 106 25.31 13.47 6.84
CA ARG A 106 24.44 13.89 5.75
C ARG A 106 24.96 15.15 5.07
N ASN A 107 25.29 16.18 5.83
CA ASN A 107 25.77 17.45 5.27
C ASN A 107 27.03 17.23 4.43
N TYR A 108 27.97 16.45 4.93
CA TYR A 108 29.17 16.06 4.20
C TYR A 108 28.88 15.26 2.92
N LEU A 109 27.98 14.28 2.99
CA LEU A 109 27.64 13.45 1.83
C LEU A 109 26.90 14.26 0.75
N LEU A 110 25.94 15.10 1.14
CA LEU A 110 25.18 15.94 0.20
C LEU A 110 26.06 17.02 -0.47
N GLN A 111 27.09 17.54 0.21
CA GLN A 111 28.04 18.50 -0.37
C GLN A 111 28.88 17.90 -1.50
N ARG A 112 29.04 16.58 -1.56
CA ARG A 112 29.82 15.90 -2.60
C ARG A 112 29.07 15.69 -3.92
N ASP A 113 27.77 16.02 -3.96
CA ASP A 113 26.92 15.96 -5.17
C ASP A 113 27.06 14.65 -5.96
N ASP A 114 27.11 13.50 -5.25
CA ASP A 114 27.38 12.19 -5.84
C ASP A 114 26.08 11.41 -6.14
N PRO A 115 25.71 11.18 -7.43
CA PRO A 115 24.48 10.47 -7.78
C PRO A 115 24.32 9.08 -7.16
N ALA A 116 25.39 8.41 -6.72
CA ALA A 116 25.31 7.14 -6.02
C ALA A 116 24.48 7.22 -4.71
N LEU A 117 24.31 8.42 -4.14
CA LEU A 117 23.52 8.66 -2.94
C LEU A 117 22.00 8.65 -3.17
N THR A 118 21.53 8.62 -4.42
CA THR A 118 20.10 8.71 -4.75
C THR A 118 19.25 7.69 -3.97
N GLY A 119 19.70 6.44 -3.87
CA GLY A 119 18.97 5.40 -3.14
C GLY A 119 18.80 5.72 -1.65
N PHE A 120 19.86 6.20 -1.01
CA PHE A 120 19.85 6.59 0.41
C PHE A 120 18.95 7.80 0.65
N VAL A 121 19.08 8.84 -0.18
CA VAL A 121 18.25 10.06 -0.08
C VAL A 121 16.77 9.73 -0.16
N LEU A 122 16.38 8.88 -1.11
CA LEU A 122 14.99 8.44 -1.27
C LEU A 122 14.50 7.58 -0.11
N GLU A 123 15.36 6.75 0.47
CA GLU A 123 15.00 5.95 1.65
C GLU A 123 14.83 6.85 2.88
N THR A 124 15.70 7.84 3.08
CA THR A 124 15.53 8.83 4.16
C THR A 124 14.23 9.62 4.00
N LEU A 125 13.87 10.03 2.78
CA LEU A 125 12.60 10.71 2.51
C LEU A 125 11.35 9.85 2.80
N ARG A 126 11.48 8.52 2.93
CA ARG A 126 10.37 7.64 3.33
C ARG A 126 10.20 7.52 4.84
N GLN A 127 11.20 7.94 5.62
CA GLN A 127 11.16 7.80 7.06
C GLN A 127 10.06 8.69 7.64
N PRO A 128 9.25 8.16 8.57
CA PRO A 128 8.30 8.98 9.29
C PRO A 128 9.04 10.04 10.12
N ASN A 129 8.44 11.23 10.26
CA ASN A 129 8.94 12.31 11.12
C ASN A 129 10.30 12.93 10.73
N ILE A 130 10.69 12.87 9.46
CA ILE A 130 11.83 13.63 8.94
C ILE A 130 11.60 15.14 9.13
N SER A 131 12.62 15.87 9.60
CA SER A 131 12.49 17.32 9.81
C SER A 131 12.40 18.08 8.48
N GLN A 132 11.64 19.18 8.46
CA GLN A 132 11.45 19.99 7.25
C GLN A 132 12.78 20.43 6.63
N ALA A 133 13.72 20.94 7.44
CA ALA A 133 15.04 21.34 6.98
C ALA A 133 15.83 20.18 6.34
N THR A 134 15.63 18.94 6.81
CA THR A 134 16.22 17.76 6.18
C THR A 134 15.54 17.48 4.84
N THR A 135 14.20 17.46 4.81
CA THR A 135 13.44 17.27 3.57
C THR A 135 13.87 18.27 2.50
N ASP A 136 13.98 19.56 2.85
CA ASP A 136 14.42 20.61 1.94
C ASP A 136 15.79 20.31 1.36
N ALA A 137 16.78 19.99 2.20
CA ALA A 137 18.14 19.67 1.75
C ALA A 137 18.19 18.47 0.80
N LEU A 138 17.41 17.42 1.11
CA LEU A 138 17.31 16.21 0.29
C LEU A 138 16.63 16.47 -1.06
N MET A 139 15.56 17.25 -1.07
CA MET A 139 14.83 17.62 -2.29
C MET A 139 15.67 18.51 -3.20
N HIS A 140 16.39 19.49 -2.64
CA HIS A 140 17.33 20.32 -3.39
C HIS A 140 18.47 19.49 -4.01
N TRP A 141 18.96 18.50 -3.27
CA TRP A 141 19.97 17.59 -3.78
C TRP A 141 19.43 16.70 -4.91
N LEU A 142 18.23 16.12 -4.75
CA LEU A 142 17.56 15.32 -5.80
C LEU A 142 17.28 16.14 -7.05
N ALA A 143 16.97 17.43 -6.92
CA ALA A 143 16.73 18.29 -8.04
C ALA A 143 17.96 18.50 -8.94
N ARG A 144 19.17 18.33 -8.40
CA ARG A 144 20.44 18.44 -9.14
C ARG A 144 20.92 17.09 -9.67
N ASN A 145 20.78 16.04 -8.88
CA ASN A 145 21.41 14.73 -9.13
C ASN A 145 20.45 13.63 -9.58
N GLY A 146 19.14 13.87 -9.46
CA GLY A 146 18.12 12.85 -9.70
C GLY A 146 18.05 12.43 -11.17
N ASP A 147 17.97 11.12 -11.40
CA ASP A 147 17.82 10.51 -12.71
C ASP A 147 16.39 9.93 -12.92
N ALA A 148 16.21 9.12 -13.97
CA ALA A 148 14.93 8.48 -14.25
C ALA A 148 14.52 7.45 -13.17
N GLY A 149 15.47 6.79 -12.53
CA GLY A 149 15.23 5.89 -11.40
C GLY A 149 14.78 6.66 -10.17
N ALA A 150 15.47 7.77 -9.87
CA ALA A 150 15.14 8.68 -8.80
C ALA A 150 13.72 9.21 -8.91
N PHE A 151 13.33 9.61 -10.13
CA PHE A 151 11.99 10.10 -10.42
C PHE A 151 10.89 9.08 -10.08
N ALA A 152 11.06 7.81 -10.43
CA ALA A 152 10.05 6.78 -10.16
C ALA A 152 9.84 6.56 -8.65
N GLU A 153 10.92 6.56 -7.87
CA GLU A 153 10.85 6.41 -6.41
C GLU A 153 10.35 7.69 -5.72
N LEU A 154 10.75 8.87 -6.22
CA LEU A 154 10.26 10.16 -5.73
C LEU A 154 8.74 10.27 -5.86
N VAL A 155 8.17 9.83 -6.99
CA VAL A 155 6.72 9.80 -7.20
C VAL A 155 6.01 8.88 -6.20
N LYS A 156 6.64 7.78 -5.77
CA LYS A 156 6.06 6.91 -4.73
C LYS A 156 6.03 7.60 -3.36
N VAL A 157 7.05 8.41 -3.04
CA VAL A 157 7.07 9.22 -1.83
C VAL A 157 5.98 10.29 -1.93
N TRP A 158 5.95 11.04 -3.04
CA TRP A 158 4.98 12.12 -3.25
C TRP A 158 3.51 11.66 -3.21
N ALA A 159 3.21 10.45 -3.67
CA ALA A 159 1.86 9.89 -3.62
C ALA A 159 1.29 9.78 -2.20
N ARG A 160 2.16 9.67 -1.18
CA ARG A 160 1.79 9.61 0.24
C ARG A 160 1.54 10.98 0.84
N GLU A 161 2.08 12.04 0.24
CA GLU A 161 1.92 13.41 0.72
C GLU A 161 0.53 13.96 0.40
N PRO A 162 -0.08 14.74 1.32
CA PRO A 162 -1.30 15.48 1.05
C PRO A 162 -1.05 16.55 -0.02
N PRO A 163 -2.04 16.86 -0.88
CA PRO A 163 -1.88 17.86 -1.95
C PRO A 163 -1.70 19.29 -1.43
N THR A 164 -2.04 19.55 -0.16
CA THR A 164 -1.86 20.83 0.53
C THR A 164 -0.77 20.78 1.61
N GLY A 165 0.13 19.78 1.53
CA GLY A 165 1.23 19.63 2.47
C GLY A 165 2.33 20.69 2.28
N PRO A 166 3.15 20.95 3.31
CA PRO A 166 4.24 21.94 3.23
C PRO A 166 5.29 21.60 2.16
N ASN A 167 5.41 20.33 1.77
CA ASN A 167 6.38 19.86 0.79
C ASN A 167 5.88 19.93 -0.67
N GLU A 168 4.62 20.29 -0.91
CA GLU A 168 3.99 20.14 -2.23
C GLU A 168 4.78 20.86 -3.34
N GLU A 169 5.17 22.12 -3.11
CA GLU A 169 5.91 22.90 -4.10
C GLU A 169 7.32 22.36 -4.34
N LEU A 170 7.97 21.83 -3.30
CA LEU A 170 9.28 21.18 -3.42
C LEU A 170 9.22 19.96 -4.31
N PHE A 171 8.18 19.12 -4.20
CA PHE A 171 7.99 17.98 -5.09
C PHE A 171 7.76 18.42 -6.53
N ARG A 172 6.89 19.41 -6.76
CA ARG A 172 6.63 19.97 -8.09
C ARG A 172 7.92 20.47 -8.75
N THR A 173 8.65 21.34 -8.05
CA THR A 173 9.90 21.91 -8.55
C THR A 173 10.97 20.83 -8.77
N THR A 174 11.10 19.86 -7.86
CA THR A 174 12.09 18.77 -7.99
C THR A 174 11.78 17.86 -9.18
N VAL A 175 10.52 17.45 -9.35
CA VAL A 175 10.08 16.66 -10.51
C VAL A 175 10.31 17.43 -11.81
N ALA A 176 9.95 18.71 -11.83
CA ALA A 176 10.13 19.56 -12.99
C ALA A 176 11.60 19.66 -13.42
N ARG A 177 12.51 19.80 -12.44
CA ARG A 177 13.96 19.85 -12.68
C ARG A 177 14.53 18.52 -13.17
N ILE A 178 14.21 17.40 -12.50
CA ILE A 178 14.68 16.06 -12.91
C ILE A 178 14.24 15.75 -14.35
N ARG A 179 13.04 16.17 -14.74
CA ARG A 179 12.44 15.84 -16.05
C ARG A 179 12.57 16.94 -17.09
N ARG A 180 13.09 18.11 -16.72
CA ARG A 180 13.26 19.30 -17.57
C ARG A 180 11.97 19.70 -18.31
N THR A 181 10.85 19.62 -17.61
CA THR A 181 9.51 20.02 -18.10
C THR A 181 8.64 20.39 -16.89
N THR A 182 7.39 20.80 -17.08
CA THR A 182 6.49 21.04 -15.96
C THR A 182 6.16 19.72 -15.24
N TRP A 183 5.91 19.77 -13.94
CA TRP A 183 5.75 18.56 -13.12
C TRP A 183 4.59 17.68 -13.60
N ASP A 184 3.50 18.29 -14.05
CA ASP A 184 2.30 17.63 -14.56
C ASP A 184 2.56 16.94 -15.90
N GLN A 185 3.24 17.62 -16.82
CA GLN A 185 3.65 17.04 -18.10
C GLN A 185 4.64 15.89 -17.90
N ALA A 186 5.61 16.03 -16.98
CA ALA A 186 6.52 14.97 -16.59
C ALA A 186 5.79 13.70 -16.12
N LEU A 187 4.75 13.85 -15.30
CA LEU A 187 3.93 12.74 -14.83
C LEU A 187 3.10 12.13 -15.98
N LEU A 188 2.45 12.96 -16.81
CA LEU A 188 1.65 12.47 -17.95
C LEU A 188 2.52 11.68 -18.95
N ASP A 189 3.70 12.19 -19.29
CA ASP A 189 4.64 11.50 -20.18
C ASP A 189 5.12 10.18 -19.59
N ALA A 190 5.41 10.17 -18.29
CA ALA A 190 5.81 8.95 -17.59
C ALA A 190 4.68 7.93 -17.49
N GLN A 191 3.43 8.36 -17.29
CA GLN A 191 2.27 7.48 -17.31
C GLN A 191 2.11 6.81 -18.69
N ASN A 192 2.36 7.56 -19.77
CA ASN A 192 2.31 7.07 -21.14
C ASN A 192 3.58 6.33 -21.59
N SER A 193 4.66 6.34 -20.79
CA SER A 193 5.88 5.62 -21.13
C SER A 193 5.75 4.11 -20.87
N PRO A 194 6.08 3.21 -21.81
CA PRO A 194 6.10 1.75 -21.58
C PRO A 194 7.07 1.30 -20.49
N LYS A 195 8.17 2.05 -20.29
CA LYS A 195 9.26 1.66 -19.38
C LYS A 195 9.02 2.09 -17.92
N PHE A 196 8.10 3.01 -17.67
CA PHE A 196 7.88 3.54 -16.32
C PHE A 196 7.14 2.54 -15.41
N ARG A 197 7.63 2.30 -14.19
CA ARG A 197 7.11 1.22 -13.32
C ARG A 197 6.17 1.72 -12.22
N ALA A 198 6.26 2.97 -11.78
CA ALA A 198 5.50 3.51 -10.64
C ALA A 198 4.14 4.14 -11.02
N ARG A 199 3.46 3.60 -12.04
CA ARG A 199 2.23 4.19 -12.62
C ARG A 199 1.07 4.39 -11.64
N GLY A 200 0.93 3.48 -10.67
CA GLY A 200 -0.12 3.59 -9.65
C GLY A 200 0.04 4.82 -8.76
N SER A 201 1.25 5.02 -8.22
CA SER A 201 1.58 6.20 -7.40
C SER A 201 1.50 7.48 -8.22
N LEU A 202 1.93 7.44 -9.49
CA LEU A 202 1.81 8.57 -10.40
C LEU A 202 0.35 8.98 -10.60
N GLN A 203 -0.53 8.01 -10.83
CA GLN A 203 -1.97 8.25 -10.99
C GLN A 203 -2.56 8.92 -9.74
N GLU A 204 -2.18 8.46 -8.54
CA GLU A 204 -2.61 9.06 -7.28
C GLU A 204 -2.12 10.50 -7.13
N VAL A 205 -0.89 10.80 -7.58
CA VAL A 205 -0.37 12.17 -7.58
C VAL A 205 -1.18 13.06 -8.52
N LEU A 206 -1.40 12.63 -9.77
CA LEU A 206 -2.15 13.39 -10.77
C LEU A 206 -3.59 13.68 -10.32
N VAL A 207 -4.32 12.65 -9.87
CA VAL A 207 -5.73 12.78 -9.48
C VAL A 207 -5.91 13.70 -8.27
N LYS A 208 -4.97 13.72 -7.33
CA LYS A 208 -5.03 14.61 -6.15
C LYS A 208 -4.75 16.08 -6.47
N ARG A 209 -4.13 16.38 -7.62
CA ARG A 209 -3.50 17.70 -7.89
C ARG A 209 -3.95 18.38 -9.17
N VAL A 210 -4.54 17.62 -10.10
CA VAL A 210 -5.07 18.14 -11.37
C VAL A 210 -6.60 18.05 -11.32
N PRO A 211 -7.34 19.15 -11.59
CA PRO A 211 -8.79 19.11 -11.68
C PRO A 211 -9.26 18.01 -12.64
N MET A 212 -10.28 17.24 -12.26
CA MET A 212 -10.68 16.03 -12.99
C MET A 212 -11.04 16.29 -14.46
N GLY A 213 -11.75 17.39 -14.75
CA GLY A 213 -12.10 17.76 -16.13
C GLY A 213 -10.88 18.06 -17.00
N GLU A 214 -9.85 18.70 -16.43
CA GLU A 214 -8.59 18.97 -17.12
C GLU A 214 -7.77 17.68 -17.30
N LEU A 215 -7.72 16.84 -16.27
CA LEU A 215 -7.01 15.57 -16.32
C LEU A 215 -7.56 14.64 -17.42
N LYS A 216 -8.89 14.60 -17.59
CA LYS A 216 -9.55 13.87 -18.69
C LYS A 216 -9.09 14.36 -20.05
N LYS A 217 -9.13 15.68 -20.29
CA LYS A 217 -8.68 16.29 -21.55
C LYS A 217 -7.22 15.94 -21.85
N ARG A 218 -6.35 16.04 -20.85
CA ARG A 218 -4.92 15.74 -20.99
C ARG A 218 -4.63 14.27 -21.25
N PHE A 219 -5.40 13.34 -20.67
CA PHE A 219 -5.28 11.92 -21.01
C PHE A 219 -5.77 11.60 -22.43
N LEU A 220 -6.79 12.31 -22.93
CA LEU A 220 -7.35 12.08 -24.26
C LEU A 220 -6.51 12.69 -25.39
N ALA A 221 -5.70 13.72 -25.11
CA ALA A 221 -4.94 14.45 -26.13
C ALA A 221 -3.86 13.61 -26.86
N PRO A 222 -2.96 12.86 -26.17
CA PRO A 222 -1.92 12.09 -26.86
C PRO A 222 -2.41 10.71 -27.33
N SER A 223 -1.70 10.12 -28.29
CA SER A 223 -1.86 8.69 -28.58
C SER A 223 -1.32 7.84 -27.43
N ALA A 224 -2.04 6.75 -27.11
CA ALA A 224 -1.63 5.84 -26.07
C ALA A 224 -0.41 5.01 -26.51
N ARG A 225 0.67 5.10 -25.73
CA ARG A 225 1.90 4.32 -25.88
C ARG A 225 2.04 3.26 -24.78
N SER A 226 1.25 3.34 -23.71
CA SER A 226 1.21 2.34 -22.63
C SER A 226 -0.19 1.75 -22.46
N ASP A 227 -0.26 0.49 -22.00
CA ASP A 227 -1.52 -0.17 -21.62
C ASP A 227 -2.31 0.64 -20.58
N ALA A 228 -1.61 1.37 -19.71
CA ALA A 228 -2.22 2.21 -18.68
C ALA A 228 -2.99 3.38 -19.28
N VAL A 229 -2.37 4.14 -20.18
CA VAL A 229 -3.04 5.27 -20.85
C VAL A 229 -4.10 4.76 -21.81
N ALA A 230 -3.87 3.66 -22.53
CA ALA A 230 -4.87 3.06 -23.39
C ALA A 230 -6.14 2.64 -22.62
N ALA A 231 -5.96 2.04 -21.43
CA ALA A 231 -7.07 1.73 -20.53
C ALA A 231 -7.77 3.00 -20.04
N ILE A 232 -7.04 3.98 -19.50
CA ILE A 232 -7.62 5.25 -19.02
C ILE A 232 -8.45 5.92 -20.13
N GLN A 233 -7.91 6.06 -21.33
CA GLN A 233 -8.62 6.64 -22.47
C GLN A 233 -9.90 5.86 -22.83
N ALA A 234 -9.85 4.53 -22.82
CA ALA A 234 -11.02 3.70 -23.10
C ALA A 234 -12.13 3.91 -22.04
N PHE A 235 -11.76 3.99 -20.76
CA PHE A 235 -12.71 4.23 -19.68
C PHE A 235 -13.26 5.66 -19.66
N ILE A 236 -12.46 6.68 -20.01
CA ILE A 236 -12.95 8.05 -20.18
C ILE A 236 -13.98 8.10 -21.31
N ARG A 237 -13.68 7.51 -22.47
CA ARG A 237 -14.59 7.55 -23.63
C ARG A 237 -15.89 6.78 -23.42
N THR A 238 -15.85 5.72 -22.63
CA THR A 238 -17.02 4.82 -22.45
C THR A 238 -17.87 5.20 -21.24
N PHE A 239 -17.25 5.63 -20.14
CA PHE A 239 -17.94 5.83 -18.86
C PHE A 239 -17.65 7.18 -18.20
N ASP A 240 -16.97 8.09 -18.91
CA ASP A 240 -16.47 9.35 -18.37
C ASP A 240 -15.64 9.16 -17.08
N TYR A 241 -14.90 8.05 -17.00
CA TYR A 241 -14.24 7.58 -15.78
C TYR A 241 -12.71 7.66 -15.84
N VAL A 242 -12.10 8.20 -14.79
CA VAL A 242 -10.65 8.16 -14.55
C VAL A 242 -10.37 7.35 -13.27
N PRO A 243 -9.51 6.31 -13.32
CA PRO A 243 -9.12 5.57 -12.12
C PRO A 243 -8.43 6.47 -11.09
N VAL A 244 -8.97 6.55 -9.87
CA VAL A 244 -8.50 7.48 -8.83
C VAL A 244 -7.48 6.90 -7.84
N THR A 245 -7.39 5.58 -7.76
CA THR A 245 -6.41 4.87 -6.91
C THR A 245 -5.52 3.97 -7.73
N ARG A 246 -4.37 3.56 -7.17
CA ARG A 246 -3.54 2.49 -7.74
C ARG A 246 -4.34 1.21 -8.00
N GLY A 247 -5.21 0.81 -7.06
CA GLY A 247 -6.06 -0.38 -7.20
C GLY A 247 -6.99 -0.28 -8.40
N ALA A 248 -7.68 0.86 -8.55
CA ALA A 248 -8.55 1.14 -9.68
C ALA A 248 -7.79 1.13 -11.02
N LEU A 249 -6.59 1.72 -11.09
CA LEU A 249 -5.79 1.71 -12.31
C LEU A 249 -5.40 0.29 -12.72
N ILE A 250 -4.95 -0.53 -11.77
CA ILE A 250 -4.59 -1.93 -12.03
C ILE A 250 -5.81 -2.70 -12.55
N GLN A 251 -7.00 -2.46 -11.99
CA GLN A 251 -8.23 -3.10 -12.46
C GLN A 251 -8.64 -2.62 -13.85
N ALA A 252 -8.56 -1.31 -14.13
CA ALA A 252 -8.84 -0.76 -15.45
C ALA A 252 -7.92 -1.35 -16.53
N VAL A 253 -6.61 -1.45 -16.25
CA VAL A 253 -5.66 -2.10 -17.16
C VAL A 253 -5.99 -3.58 -17.34
N TYR A 254 -6.35 -4.29 -16.27
CA TYR A 254 -6.73 -5.69 -16.36
C TYR A 254 -7.99 -5.89 -17.24
N VAL A 255 -9.05 -5.11 -17.01
CA VAL A 255 -10.28 -5.15 -17.80
C VAL A 255 -9.99 -4.78 -19.26
N TYR A 256 -9.23 -3.71 -19.51
CA TYR A 256 -8.84 -3.33 -20.86
C TYR A 256 -8.10 -4.45 -21.58
N LYS A 257 -7.12 -5.11 -20.94
CA LYS A 257 -6.34 -6.17 -21.60
C LYS A 257 -7.14 -7.45 -21.82
N THR A 258 -8.03 -7.80 -20.90
CA THR A 258 -8.73 -9.10 -20.92
C THR A 258 -10.13 -9.06 -21.53
N GLN A 259 -10.76 -7.88 -21.54
CA GLN A 259 -12.18 -7.70 -21.85
C GLN A 259 -12.43 -6.48 -22.74
N ARG A 260 -11.42 -5.98 -23.48
CA ARG A 260 -11.55 -4.81 -24.37
C ARG A 260 -12.80 -4.84 -25.25
N ARG A 261 -13.07 -5.99 -25.88
CA ARG A 261 -14.19 -6.18 -26.81
C ARG A 261 -15.55 -6.13 -26.10
N SER A 262 -15.58 -6.34 -24.79
CA SER A 262 -16.79 -6.37 -23.97
C SER A 262 -16.97 -5.11 -23.13
N LEU A 263 -16.15 -4.06 -23.32
CA LEU A 263 -16.30 -2.79 -22.60
C LEU A 263 -17.67 -2.13 -22.85
N GLN A 264 -18.31 -2.41 -23.99
CA GLN A 264 -19.64 -1.89 -24.33
C GLN A 264 -20.77 -2.62 -23.61
N ARG A 265 -20.53 -3.85 -23.13
CA ARG A 265 -21.57 -4.69 -22.53
C ARG A 265 -22.27 -4.03 -21.33
N PRO A 266 -21.57 -3.42 -20.36
CA PRO A 266 -22.23 -2.73 -19.25
C PRO A 266 -22.73 -1.32 -19.59
N LEU A 267 -22.56 -0.82 -20.83
CA LEU A 267 -22.86 0.58 -21.17
C LEU A 267 -24.34 0.90 -21.00
N ASP A 268 -25.24 0.07 -21.54
CA ASP A 268 -26.69 0.29 -21.42
C ASP A 268 -27.15 0.34 -19.97
N LEU A 269 -26.59 -0.55 -19.13
CA LEU A 269 -26.88 -0.59 -17.71
C LEU A 269 -26.32 0.65 -16.98
N TYR A 270 -25.12 1.10 -17.36
CA TYR A 270 -24.52 2.32 -16.85
C TYR A 270 -25.35 3.57 -17.20
N GLU A 271 -25.77 3.72 -18.46
CA GLU A 271 -26.59 4.85 -18.92
C GLU A 271 -27.94 4.91 -18.18
N ARG A 272 -28.54 3.76 -17.89
CA ARG A 272 -29.74 3.71 -17.04
C ARG A 272 -29.41 4.15 -15.62
N TRP A 273 -28.43 3.51 -14.98
CA TRP A 273 -28.10 3.78 -13.57
C TRP A 273 -27.64 5.21 -13.32
N ARG A 274 -26.91 5.84 -14.25
CA ARG A 274 -26.47 7.23 -14.11
C ARG A 274 -27.62 8.24 -14.17
N THR A 275 -28.77 7.84 -14.73
CA THR A 275 -29.99 8.66 -14.78
C THR A 275 -31.00 8.35 -13.67
N ASP A 276 -30.67 7.46 -12.72
CA ASP A 276 -31.57 7.13 -11.61
C ASP A 276 -31.91 8.40 -10.79
N ALA A 277 -33.21 8.72 -10.72
CA ALA A 277 -33.69 9.94 -10.09
C ALA A 277 -33.46 9.98 -8.57
N THR A 278 -33.29 8.82 -7.91
CA THR A 278 -33.07 8.76 -6.46
C THR A 278 -31.60 8.96 -6.10
N ARG A 279 -30.69 8.45 -6.94
CA ARG A 279 -29.24 8.61 -6.77
C ARG A 279 -28.54 8.25 -8.08
N PRO A 280 -28.12 9.25 -8.88
CA PRO A 280 -27.28 9.03 -10.06
C PRO A 280 -26.06 8.17 -9.73
N TYR A 281 -25.81 7.15 -10.54
CA TYR A 281 -24.66 6.29 -10.40
C TYR A 281 -23.41 6.87 -11.09
N ASP A 282 -22.37 7.08 -10.30
CA ASP A 282 -21.02 7.38 -10.81
C ASP A 282 -20.27 6.08 -11.07
N PHE A 283 -19.86 5.86 -12.32
CA PHE A 283 -19.16 4.64 -12.70
C PHE A 283 -17.89 4.41 -11.87
N ASN A 284 -17.68 3.17 -11.45
CA ASN A 284 -16.42 2.74 -10.87
C ASN A 284 -15.97 1.41 -11.50
N VAL A 285 -14.70 1.32 -11.86
CA VAL A 285 -14.15 0.11 -12.49
C VAL A 285 -14.28 -1.15 -11.62
N ARG A 286 -14.41 -1.02 -10.30
CA ARG A 286 -14.67 -2.15 -9.41
C ARG A 286 -16.01 -2.84 -9.69
N ASP A 287 -16.97 -2.08 -10.21
CA ASP A 287 -18.33 -2.53 -10.49
C ASP A 287 -18.44 -3.15 -11.88
N PHE A 288 -17.41 -3.00 -12.72
CA PHE A 288 -17.43 -3.45 -14.12
C PHE A 288 -17.85 -4.90 -14.28
N SER A 289 -17.36 -5.80 -13.42
CA SER A 289 -17.67 -7.23 -13.51
C SER A 289 -19.11 -7.55 -13.13
N LEU A 290 -19.65 -6.88 -12.10
CA LEU A 290 -21.05 -6.97 -11.71
C LEU A 290 -21.92 -6.48 -12.87
N MET A 291 -21.68 -5.25 -13.34
CA MET A 291 -22.49 -4.63 -14.39
C MET A 291 -22.45 -5.44 -15.69
N SER A 292 -21.28 -5.93 -16.08
CA SER A 292 -21.14 -6.75 -17.29
C SER A 292 -21.94 -8.05 -17.19
N ALA A 293 -22.02 -8.64 -16.00
CA ALA A 293 -22.80 -9.85 -15.81
C ALA A 293 -24.31 -9.56 -15.80
N LEU A 294 -24.75 -8.53 -15.08
CA LEU A 294 -26.15 -8.11 -15.01
C LEU A 294 -26.69 -7.60 -16.35
N ALA A 295 -25.85 -7.04 -17.22
CA ALA A 295 -26.28 -6.61 -18.55
C ALA A 295 -26.82 -7.75 -19.43
N GLY A 296 -26.57 -9.02 -19.08
CA GLY A 296 -27.16 -10.19 -19.74
C GLY A 296 -28.41 -10.74 -19.04
N ASP A 297 -28.95 -10.03 -18.05
CA ASP A 297 -30.08 -10.42 -17.24
C ASP A 297 -31.23 -9.41 -17.41
N PRO A 298 -32.32 -9.78 -18.12
CA PRO A 298 -33.44 -8.88 -18.37
C PRO A 298 -34.07 -8.30 -17.09
N GLU A 299 -34.19 -9.10 -16.03
CA GLU A 299 -34.77 -8.64 -14.77
C GLU A 299 -33.86 -7.58 -14.13
N ALA A 300 -32.55 -7.79 -14.16
CA ALA A 300 -31.59 -6.84 -13.63
C ALA A 300 -31.59 -5.50 -14.39
N MET A 301 -31.89 -5.53 -15.69
CA MET A 301 -31.97 -4.34 -16.54
C MET A 301 -33.18 -3.44 -16.22
N GLU A 302 -34.26 -4.00 -15.66
CA GLU A 302 -35.49 -3.29 -15.33
C GLU A 302 -35.62 -2.94 -13.84
N THR A 303 -34.85 -3.61 -12.99
CA THR A 303 -34.97 -3.41 -11.55
C THR A 303 -34.42 -2.05 -11.12
N SER A 304 -35.29 -1.21 -10.55
CA SER A 304 -34.90 0.09 -9.99
C SER A 304 -34.24 -0.04 -8.62
N ARG A 305 -33.45 0.96 -8.24
CA ARG A 305 -32.79 1.02 -6.93
C ARG A 305 -33.76 0.94 -5.76
N SER A 306 -34.92 1.62 -5.87
CA SER A 306 -35.94 1.60 -4.81
C SER A 306 -36.57 0.22 -4.65
N THR A 307 -36.74 -0.53 -5.73
CA THR A 307 -37.25 -1.91 -5.71
C THR A 307 -36.30 -2.84 -5.00
N LEU A 308 -35.00 -2.80 -5.32
CA LEU A 308 -33.99 -3.60 -4.62
C LEU A 308 -33.92 -3.26 -3.12
N LEU A 309 -34.00 -1.97 -2.76
CA LEU A 309 -34.01 -1.56 -1.36
C LEU A 309 -35.23 -2.10 -0.60
N ARG A 310 -36.40 -2.13 -1.23
CA ARG A 310 -37.61 -2.75 -0.64
C ARG A 310 -37.45 -4.26 -0.49
N GLN A 311 -36.94 -4.95 -1.51
CA GLN A 311 -36.66 -6.39 -1.45
C GLN A 311 -35.66 -6.71 -0.34
N LEU A 312 -34.58 -5.94 -0.21
CA LEU A 312 -33.62 -6.07 0.89
C LEU A 312 -34.23 -5.81 2.26
N ALA A 313 -35.08 -4.78 2.40
CA ALA A 313 -35.76 -4.49 3.65
C ALA A 313 -36.69 -5.64 4.05
N TYR A 314 -37.42 -6.21 3.09
CA TYR A 314 -38.30 -7.35 3.30
C TYR A 314 -37.53 -8.61 3.69
N ALA A 315 -36.51 -9.00 2.91
CA ALA A 315 -35.69 -10.19 3.16
C ALA A 315 -35.00 -10.18 4.54
N ARG A 316 -34.80 -8.98 5.10
CA ARG A 316 -34.12 -8.75 6.38
C ARG A 316 -35.08 -8.38 7.51
N SER A 317 -36.38 -8.29 7.23
CA SER A 317 -37.38 -7.96 8.24
C SER A 317 -37.34 -8.99 9.38
N GLY A 318 -37.37 -8.52 10.62
CA GLY A 318 -37.28 -9.38 11.81
C GLY A 318 -35.91 -9.98 12.11
N ARG A 319 -34.88 -9.78 11.26
CA ARG A 319 -33.55 -10.34 11.51
C ARG A 319 -32.83 -9.60 12.62
N ARG A 320 -32.26 -10.35 13.57
CA ARG A 320 -31.39 -9.78 14.60
C ARG A 320 -30.05 -9.37 14.00
N HIS A 321 -29.47 -8.28 14.51
CA HIS A 321 -28.18 -7.75 14.07
C HIS A 321 -27.16 -7.82 15.21
N ALA A 322 -25.91 -8.16 14.89
CA ALA A 322 -24.81 -8.04 15.84
C ALA A 322 -24.33 -6.58 15.90
N ILE A 323 -23.88 -6.15 17.08
CA ILE A 323 -23.38 -4.79 17.27
C ILE A 323 -21.97 -4.72 16.68
N TYR A 324 -21.75 -3.81 15.74
CA TYR A 324 -20.42 -3.49 15.24
C TYR A 324 -19.53 -2.93 16.37
N ARG A 325 -18.40 -3.58 16.64
CA ARG A 325 -17.49 -3.24 17.76
C ARG A 325 -16.03 -2.99 17.33
N ALA A 326 -15.66 -3.42 16.12
CA ALA A 326 -14.27 -3.47 15.67
C ALA A 326 -13.59 -2.10 15.44
N ALA A 327 -14.32 -0.98 15.37
CA ALA A 327 -13.73 0.37 15.18
C ALA A 327 -14.12 1.35 16.30
N ARG A 328 -13.71 1.09 17.55
CA ARG A 328 -13.85 2.05 18.66
C ARG A 328 -12.93 3.30 18.57
N HIS A 329 -12.25 3.54 17.45
CA HIS A 329 -11.36 4.71 17.32
C HIS A 329 -12.10 5.99 16.86
N ARG A 330 -12.14 6.97 17.79
CA ARG A 330 -12.19 8.45 17.63
C ARG A 330 -13.29 9.14 16.79
N ALA A 331 -14.12 8.46 15.99
CA ALA A 331 -15.09 9.12 15.08
C ALA A 331 -16.58 8.85 15.37
N GLY A 332 -16.92 8.39 16.57
CA GLY A 332 -18.31 8.05 16.92
C GLY A 332 -18.74 6.66 16.43
N ARG A 333 -19.95 6.24 16.81
CA ARG A 333 -20.48 4.90 16.52
C ARG A 333 -20.95 4.85 15.05
N ILE A 334 -20.29 4.05 14.20
CA ILE A 334 -20.76 3.78 12.84
C ILE A 334 -22.12 3.06 12.91
N ASP A 335 -23.16 3.66 12.32
CA ASP A 335 -24.49 3.06 12.28
C ASP A 335 -24.62 2.05 11.15
N THR A 336 -24.60 0.76 11.45
CA THR A 336 -24.58 -0.29 10.41
C THR A 336 -25.93 -0.70 9.84
N ARG A 337 -27.01 0.03 10.17
CA ARG A 337 -28.37 -0.29 9.74
C ARG A 337 -28.62 0.16 8.31
N LEU A 338 -29.14 -0.75 7.48
CA LEU A 338 -29.41 -0.51 6.05
C LEU A 338 -30.26 0.75 5.82
N HIS A 339 -31.36 0.92 6.55
CA HIS A 339 -32.25 2.07 6.33
C HIS A 339 -31.55 3.43 6.58
N ARG A 340 -30.62 3.50 7.54
CA ARG A 340 -29.87 4.73 7.87
C ARG A 340 -28.78 5.05 6.88
N GLN A 341 -28.21 4.03 6.24
CA GLN A 341 -27.14 4.18 5.26
C GLN A 341 -27.63 4.12 3.81
N SER A 342 -28.89 3.76 3.57
CA SER A 342 -29.44 3.51 2.24
C SER A 342 -29.19 4.66 1.27
N SER A 343 -29.35 5.91 1.70
CA SER A 343 -29.11 7.11 0.88
C SER A 343 -27.68 7.22 0.38
N MET A 344 -26.70 6.63 1.05
CA MET A 344 -25.28 6.64 0.68
C MET A 344 -24.89 5.49 -0.27
N LEU A 345 -25.74 4.46 -0.41
CA LEU A 345 -25.47 3.29 -1.25
C LEU A 345 -25.79 3.60 -2.71
N SER A 346 -24.81 3.38 -3.59
CA SER A 346 -24.97 3.37 -5.04
C SER A 346 -25.78 2.16 -5.51
N MET A 347 -26.26 2.19 -6.76
CA MET A 347 -26.98 1.05 -7.35
C MET A 347 -26.15 -0.25 -7.32
N ALA A 348 -24.84 -0.16 -7.62
CA ALA A 348 -23.92 -1.29 -7.53
C ALA A 348 -23.81 -1.85 -6.10
N ASP A 349 -23.78 -0.98 -5.08
CA ASP A 349 -23.72 -1.43 -3.68
C ASP A 349 -24.99 -2.22 -3.29
N VAL A 350 -26.16 -1.74 -3.71
CA VAL A 350 -27.44 -2.38 -3.40
C VAL A 350 -27.53 -3.75 -4.08
N TRP A 351 -27.12 -3.86 -5.35
CA TRP A 351 -27.03 -5.14 -6.05
C TRP A 351 -26.07 -6.12 -5.37
N ASN A 352 -24.87 -5.67 -4.97
CA ASN A 352 -23.93 -6.52 -4.25
C ASN A 352 -24.54 -7.05 -2.95
N ILE A 353 -25.20 -6.18 -2.17
CA ILE A 353 -25.84 -6.59 -0.92
C ILE A 353 -26.96 -7.60 -1.18
N TRP A 354 -27.78 -7.40 -2.22
CA TRP A 354 -28.83 -8.33 -2.62
C TRP A 354 -28.28 -9.72 -3.00
N LEU A 355 -27.27 -9.76 -3.87
CA LEU A 355 -26.65 -11.02 -4.30
C LEU A 355 -25.96 -11.76 -3.15
N ILE A 356 -25.38 -11.04 -2.20
CA ILE A 356 -24.79 -11.63 -0.98
C ILE A 356 -25.89 -12.14 -0.04
N GLU A 357 -27.02 -11.45 0.06
CA GLU A 357 -28.19 -11.89 0.83
C GLU A 357 -28.72 -13.22 0.29
N GLU A 358 -28.87 -13.35 -1.03
CA GLU A 358 -29.23 -14.62 -1.70
C GLU A 358 -28.17 -15.72 -1.53
N LEU A 359 -26.89 -15.36 -1.42
CA LEU A 359 -25.84 -16.30 -1.07
C LEU A 359 -26.01 -16.85 0.34
N LEU A 360 -26.28 -15.99 1.31
CA LEU A 360 -26.36 -16.37 2.73
C LEU A 360 -27.69 -17.02 3.10
N SER A 361 -28.75 -16.87 2.30
CA SER A 361 -30.01 -17.59 2.50
C SER A 361 -29.87 -19.10 2.25
N ARG A 362 -28.89 -19.52 1.45
CA ARG A 362 -28.67 -20.93 1.09
C ARG A 362 -28.12 -21.75 2.28
N PRO A 363 -28.84 -22.80 2.75
CA PRO A 363 -28.39 -23.63 3.86
C PRO A 363 -27.01 -24.27 3.64
N LYS A 364 -26.70 -24.71 2.41
CA LYS A 364 -25.41 -25.31 2.04
C LYS A 364 -24.24 -24.35 2.25
N ILE A 365 -24.43 -23.05 1.97
CA ILE A 365 -23.39 -22.03 2.17
C ILE A 365 -23.15 -21.83 3.67
N ARG A 366 -24.23 -21.70 4.46
CA ARG A 366 -24.14 -21.59 5.92
C ARG A 366 -23.48 -22.81 6.56
N ALA A 367 -23.78 -24.01 6.08
CA ALA A 367 -23.11 -25.24 6.53
C ALA A 367 -21.61 -25.24 6.16
N SER A 368 -21.26 -24.80 4.95
CA SER A 368 -19.85 -24.70 4.52
C SER A 368 -19.07 -23.69 5.37
N LEU A 369 -19.69 -22.58 5.79
CA LEU A 369 -19.11 -21.63 6.73
C LEU A 369 -18.91 -22.24 8.13
N LYS A 370 -19.76 -23.19 8.57
CA LYS A 370 -19.55 -23.93 9.82
C LYS A 370 -18.29 -24.78 9.76
N GLU A 371 -18.09 -25.49 8.66
CA GLU A 371 -16.88 -26.31 8.45
C GLU A 371 -15.63 -25.44 8.32
N LEU A 372 -15.74 -24.26 7.70
CA LEU A 372 -14.66 -23.28 7.68
C LEU A 372 -14.31 -22.81 9.10
N ALA A 373 -15.33 -22.47 9.91
CA ALA A 373 -15.11 -22.05 11.28
C ALA A 373 -14.45 -23.14 12.15
N LYS A 374 -14.81 -24.42 11.94
CA LYS A 374 -14.13 -25.54 12.62
C LYS A 374 -12.66 -25.62 12.22
N ARG A 375 -12.33 -25.44 10.94
CA ARG A 375 -10.94 -25.46 10.45
C ARG A 375 -10.12 -24.30 11.00
N ASP A 376 -10.65 -23.08 10.99
CA ASP A 376 -9.97 -21.90 11.52
C ASP A 376 -9.70 -22.01 13.03
N ARG A 377 -10.58 -22.68 13.78
CA ARG A 377 -10.34 -22.97 15.22
C ARG A 377 -9.28 -24.06 15.44
N ALA A 378 -9.20 -25.03 14.52
CA ALA A 378 -8.23 -26.11 14.60
C ALA A 378 -6.83 -25.66 14.15
N ASP A 379 -6.74 -24.70 13.23
CA ASP A 379 -5.50 -24.05 12.82
C ASP A 379 -5.67 -22.52 12.87
N THR A 380 -5.37 -21.95 14.03
CA THR A 380 -5.44 -20.51 14.21
C THR A 380 -4.25 -19.78 13.61
N ARG A 381 -3.31 -20.41 12.89
CA ARG A 381 -2.12 -19.69 12.38
C ARG A 381 -2.42 -18.81 11.17
N VAL A 382 -3.47 -19.14 10.42
CA VAL A 382 -3.78 -18.49 9.15
C VAL A 382 -5.29 -18.26 9.05
N PRO A 383 -5.76 -17.00 9.03
CA PRO A 383 -7.18 -16.73 8.91
C PRO A 383 -7.68 -17.11 7.52
N SER A 384 -8.95 -17.49 7.42
CA SER A 384 -9.58 -17.81 6.14
C SER A 384 -10.12 -16.58 5.42
N GLY A 385 -9.99 -16.58 4.09
CA GLY A 385 -10.52 -15.52 3.24
C GLY A 385 -10.80 -15.99 1.82
N GLY A 386 -11.35 -15.10 1.02
CA GLY A 386 -11.73 -15.43 -0.34
C GLY A 386 -12.44 -14.32 -1.08
N VAL A 387 -13.14 -14.71 -2.14
CA VAL A 387 -13.90 -13.79 -2.97
C VAL A 387 -15.32 -14.32 -3.18
N ILE A 388 -16.27 -13.40 -3.32
CA ILE A 388 -17.59 -13.69 -3.85
C ILE A 388 -17.60 -13.26 -5.32
N VAL A 389 -17.96 -14.16 -6.23
CA VAL A 389 -18.05 -13.90 -7.68
C VAL A 389 -19.50 -14.07 -8.13
N TYR A 390 -19.87 -13.46 -9.24
CA TYR A 390 -21.17 -13.71 -9.86
C TYR A 390 -20.98 -14.64 -11.06
N GLU A 391 -21.44 -15.89 -10.92
CA GLU A 391 -21.27 -16.96 -11.90
C GLU A 391 -22.58 -17.74 -12.02
N GLY A 392 -22.99 -18.07 -13.26
CA GLY A 392 -24.24 -18.80 -13.48
C GLY A 392 -25.47 -18.07 -12.94
N ARG A 393 -25.52 -16.74 -13.09
CA ARG A 393 -26.59 -15.85 -12.58
C ARG A 393 -26.78 -15.83 -11.07
N ARG A 394 -25.78 -16.24 -10.30
CA ARG A 394 -25.83 -16.21 -8.83
C ARG A 394 -24.48 -15.86 -8.23
N ALA A 395 -24.49 -15.34 -7.01
CA ALA A 395 -23.27 -15.18 -6.24
C ALA A 395 -22.69 -16.55 -5.85
N GLU A 396 -21.38 -16.72 -5.85
CA GLU A 396 -20.70 -17.93 -5.38
C GLU A 396 -19.46 -17.55 -4.57
N ALA A 397 -19.25 -18.24 -3.45
CA ALA A 397 -18.09 -18.03 -2.59
C ALA A 397 -16.94 -18.95 -3.00
N LYS A 398 -15.74 -18.38 -3.16
CA LYS A 398 -14.51 -19.12 -3.46
C LYS A 398 -13.46 -18.81 -2.41
N LEU A 399 -13.01 -19.85 -1.70
CA LEU A 399 -11.95 -19.77 -0.70
C LEU A 399 -10.58 -19.73 -1.37
N TYR A 400 -9.66 -18.97 -0.77
CA TYR A 400 -8.27 -18.93 -1.17
C TYR A 400 -7.38 -19.04 0.08
N PRO A 401 -6.25 -19.76 0.01
CA PRO A 401 -5.29 -19.76 1.10
C PRO A 401 -4.70 -18.35 1.25
N ALA A 402 -4.39 -17.97 2.49
CA ALA A 402 -3.60 -16.77 2.74
C ALA A 402 -2.18 -16.93 2.18
N ASP A 403 -1.45 -15.82 2.10
CA ASP A 403 -0.04 -15.83 1.75
C ASP A 403 0.77 -16.60 2.81
N PRO A 404 1.53 -17.64 2.43
CA PRO A 404 2.34 -18.42 3.38
C PRO A 404 3.38 -17.59 4.14
N ALA A 405 3.75 -16.42 3.62
CA ALA A 405 4.67 -15.49 4.29
C ALA A 405 3.98 -14.62 5.37
N ALA A 406 2.67 -14.72 5.54
CA ALA A 406 1.95 -14.03 6.60
C ALA A 406 2.24 -14.71 7.95
N SER A 407 2.64 -13.92 8.95
CA SER A 407 2.96 -14.38 10.30
C SER A 407 1.94 -13.96 11.36
N ASP A 408 0.79 -13.45 10.93
CA ASP A 408 -0.23 -12.84 11.78
C ASP A 408 -1.58 -13.55 11.57
N ASP A 409 -2.04 -14.25 12.59
CA ASP A 409 -3.30 -15.00 12.59
C ASP A 409 -4.53 -14.10 12.60
N MET A 410 -4.38 -12.86 13.04
CA MET A 410 -5.47 -11.90 13.12
C MET A 410 -5.71 -11.20 11.80
N LYS A 411 -4.79 -11.33 10.82
CA LYS A 411 -4.80 -10.59 9.57
C LYS A 411 -4.68 -11.49 8.34
N TYR A 412 -5.75 -11.52 7.54
CA TYR A 412 -5.72 -12.19 6.25
C TYR A 412 -4.88 -11.42 5.23
N VAL A 413 -3.81 -12.04 4.75
CA VAL A 413 -2.98 -11.51 3.66
C VAL A 413 -3.30 -12.29 2.38
N PRO A 414 -3.91 -11.67 1.36
CA PRO A 414 -4.32 -12.37 0.15
C PRO A 414 -3.13 -12.75 -0.73
N GLY A 415 -3.05 -14.03 -1.11
CA GLY A 415 -2.09 -14.49 -2.12
C GLY A 415 -2.35 -13.93 -3.53
N LYS A 416 -1.36 -14.08 -4.43
CA LYS A 416 -1.42 -13.57 -5.82
C LYS A 416 -2.62 -14.10 -6.63
N SER A 417 -3.02 -15.35 -6.40
CA SER A 417 -4.16 -15.98 -7.08
C SER A 417 -5.48 -15.31 -6.67
N MET A 418 -5.68 -15.12 -5.37
CA MET A 418 -6.82 -14.40 -4.80
C MET A 418 -6.90 -12.97 -5.36
N LEU A 419 -5.79 -12.23 -5.36
CA LEU A 419 -5.75 -10.86 -5.89
C LEU A 419 -6.11 -10.77 -7.38
N ARG A 420 -5.80 -11.81 -8.16
CA ARG A 420 -6.21 -11.90 -9.57
C ARG A 420 -7.71 -12.15 -9.69
N ALA A 421 -8.25 -13.09 -8.90
CA ALA A 421 -9.67 -13.41 -8.88
C ALA A 421 -10.52 -12.23 -8.39
N ALA A 422 -10.02 -11.50 -7.39
CA ALA A 422 -10.69 -10.34 -6.81
C ALA A 422 -10.96 -9.21 -7.81
N ARG A 423 -10.27 -9.16 -8.96
CA ARG A 423 -10.56 -8.19 -10.03
C ARG A 423 -11.89 -8.43 -10.74
N ARG A 424 -12.45 -9.63 -10.58
CA ARG A 424 -13.73 -10.09 -11.16
C ARG A 424 -14.78 -10.39 -10.09
N ALA A 425 -14.47 -10.13 -8.83
CA ALA A 425 -15.32 -10.44 -7.70
C ALA A 425 -16.34 -9.33 -7.44
N LEU A 426 -17.50 -9.73 -6.90
CA LEU A 426 -18.46 -8.83 -6.26
C LEU A 426 -17.84 -8.21 -5.01
N CYS A 427 -17.23 -9.03 -4.17
CA CYS A 427 -16.51 -8.58 -2.97
C CYS A 427 -15.41 -9.57 -2.57
N ARG A 428 -14.50 -9.11 -1.72
CA ARG A 428 -13.58 -9.96 -0.96
C ARG A 428 -14.23 -10.30 0.37
N PHE A 429 -13.97 -11.48 0.91
CA PHE A 429 -14.38 -11.78 2.28
C PHE A 429 -13.23 -12.24 3.16
N VAL A 430 -13.37 -11.95 4.45
CA VAL A 430 -12.47 -12.38 5.53
C VAL A 430 -13.32 -13.01 6.63
N ALA A 431 -12.85 -14.13 7.19
CA ALA A 431 -13.50 -14.83 8.29
C ALA A 431 -12.79 -14.56 9.62
N HIS A 432 -13.54 -14.08 10.61
CA HIS A 432 -13.14 -13.94 12.01
C HIS A 432 -13.73 -15.13 12.80
N PHE A 433 -13.17 -16.33 12.60
CA PHE A 433 -13.68 -17.60 13.13
C PHE A 433 -12.76 -18.28 14.14
N GLU A 434 -11.68 -17.63 14.55
CA GLU A 434 -10.64 -18.16 15.45
C GLU A 434 -11.15 -18.52 16.87
N LYS A 435 -12.33 -18.04 17.28
CA LYS A 435 -13.00 -18.42 18.54
C LYS A 435 -14.46 -18.80 18.31
N VAL A 436 -15.01 -19.52 19.27
CA VAL A 436 -16.47 -19.78 19.36
C VAL A 436 -17.25 -18.48 19.52
N ASN A 437 -16.73 -17.52 20.28
CA ASN A 437 -17.34 -16.20 20.44
C ASN A 437 -16.35 -15.11 20.05
N ASN A 438 -16.55 -14.53 18.87
CA ASN A 438 -15.79 -13.40 18.34
C ASN A 438 -16.62 -12.10 18.33
N ALA A 439 -17.62 -11.96 19.21
CA ALA A 439 -18.52 -10.81 19.20
C ALA A 439 -17.81 -9.45 19.29
N GLU A 440 -16.63 -9.38 19.91
CA GLU A 440 -15.80 -8.16 19.99
C GLU A 440 -15.20 -7.74 18.64
N ARG A 441 -14.95 -8.70 17.74
CA ARG A 441 -14.45 -8.50 16.37
C ARG A 441 -15.57 -8.37 15.34
N THR A 442 -16.81 -8.15 15.77
CA THR A 442 -17.95 -8.03 14.86
C THR A 442 -17.74 -6.87 13.89
N GLY A 443 -17.72 -7.22 12.60
CA GLY A 443 -17.56 -6.33 11.44
C GLY A 443 -16.11 -6.06 11.03
N PRO A 444 -15.88 -5.18 10.03
CA PRO A 444 -14.53 -4.94 9.51
C PRO A 444 -13.64 -4.17 10.49
N THR A 445 -12.35 -4.49 10.52
CA THR A 445 -11.34 -3.72 11.26
C THR A 445 -11.00 -2.41 10.53
N VAL A 446 -10.27 -1.52 11.21
CA VAL A 446 -9.79 -0.27 10.60
C VAL A 446 -8.84 -0.57 9.44
N GLU A 447 -7.97 -1.56 9.60
CA GLU A 447 -7.01 -1.99 8.58
C GLU A 447 -7.73 -2.52 7.34
N GLU A 448 -8.81 -3.29 7.51
CA GLU A 448 -9.62 -3.81 6.40
C GLU A 448 -10.35 -2.68 5.65
N LEU A 449 -10.87 -1.69 6.36
CA LEU A 449 -11.48 -0.49 5.74
C LEU A 449 -10.44 0.33 4.98
N LEU A 450 -9.24 0.51 5.54
CA LEU A 450 -8.13 1.20 4.88
C LEU A 450 -7.62 0.42 3.65
N ASP A 451 -7.58 -0.91 3.72
CA ASP A 451 -7.21 -1.77 2.58
C ASP A 451 -8.26 -1.69 1.46
N ALA A 452 -9.55 -1.79 1.79
CA ALA A 452 -10.65 -1.61 0.83
C ALA A 452 -10.62 -0.25 0.15
N LYS A 453 -10.35 0.83 0.90
CA LYS A 453 -10.17 2.17 0.35
C LYS A 453 -8.98 2.24 -0.61
N SER A 454 -7.83 1.72 -0.18
CA SER A 454 -6.58 1.80 -0.96
C SER A 454 -6.63 0.97 -2.25
N ASN A 455 -7.27 -0.21 -2.17
CA ASN A 455 -7.35 -1.16 -3.28
C ASN A 455 -8.68 -1.10 -4.05
N ASN A 456 -9.59 -0.21 -3.66
CA ASN A 456 -10.89 0.04 -4.32
C ASN A 456 -11.72 -1.24 -4.53
N TYR A 457 -12.00 -1.98 -3.45
CA TYR A 457 -12.84 -3.20 -3.50
C TYR A 457 -13.92 -3.21 -2.42
N TYR A 458 -14.99 -3.97 -2.66
CA TYR A 458 -16.02 -4.25 -1.65
C TYR A 458 -15.61 -5.40 -0.75
N GLY A 459 -15.87 -5.27 0.54
CA GLY A 459 -15.54 -6.28 1.51
C GLY A 459 -16.76 -6.88 2.20
N LEU A 460 -16.58 -8.09 2.73
CA LEU A 460 -17.54 -8.81 3.53
C LEU A 460 -16.79 -9.48 4.69
N THR A 461 -17.16 -9.20 5.93
CA THR A 461 -16.63 -9.97 7.06
C THR A 461 -17.66 -10.95 7.57
N PHE A 462 -17.20 -12.15 7.91
CA PHE A 462 -17.95 -13.12 8.68
C PHE A 462 -17.37 -13.20 10.08
N THR A 463 -18.22 -13.18 11.11
CA THR A 463 -17.75 -13.25 12.51
C THR A 463 -18.59 -14.25 13.27
N THR A 464 -17.94 -15.27 13.84
CA THR A 464 -18.62 -16.21 14.74
C THR A 464 -19.12 -15.46 15.98
N LEU A 465 -20.37 -15.67 16.36
CA LEU A 465 -20.94 -15.09 17.58
C LEU A 465 -21.04 -16.13 18.70
N ASP A 466 -21.38 -17.36 18.32
CA ASP A 466 -21.45 -18.54 19.18
C ASP A 466 -21.26 -19.82 18.32
N GLU A 467 -21.48 -21.00 18.88
CA GLU A 467 -21.30 -22.28 18.17
C GLU A 467 -22.24 -22.46 16.97
N ASP A 468 -23.38 -21.77 16.98
CA ASP A 468 -24.48 -21.99 16.06
C ASP A 468 -24.79 -20.77 15.19
N THR A 469 -24.20 -19.61 15.46
CA THR A 469 -24.48 -18.38 14.72
C THR A 469 -23.23 -17.60 14.34
N PHE A 470 -23.34 -16.91 13.21
CA PHE A 470 -22.38 -15.92 12.75
C PHE A 470 -23.09 -14.64 12.33
N SER A 471 -22.34 -13.55 12.26
CA SER A 471 -22.80 -12.31 11.61
C SER A 471 -22.04 -12.06 10.32
N ALA A 472 -22.69 -11.33 9.41
CA ALA A 472 -22.06 -10.85 8.19
C ALA A 472 -22.15 -9.32 8.10
N HIS A 473 -21.05 -8.67 7.71
CA HIS A 473 -20.99 -7.22 7.51
C HIS A 473 -20.39 -6.88 6.14
N TYR A 474 -21.18 -6.25 5.29
CA TYR A 474 -20.72 -5.69 4.02
C TYR A 474 -20.06 -4.33 4.27
N TYR A 475 -18.98 -4.03 3.56
CA TYR A 475 -18.33 -2.73 3.64
C TYR A 475 -17.77 -2.26 2.29
N THR A 476 -17.63 -0.95 2.16
CA THR A 476 -17.21 -0.31 0.91
C THR A 476 -15.90 0.46 1.06
N PRO A 477 -15.21 0.79 -0.05
CA PRO A 477 -14.04 1.66 -0.05
C PRO A 477 -14.27 3.06 0.54
N THR A 478 -15.52 3.52 0.63
CA THR A 478 -15.87 4.83 1.19
C THR A 478 -16.11 4.80 2.69
N GLY A 479 -16.01 3.63 3.33
CA GLY A 479 -16.17 3.46 4.78
C GLY A 479 -17.60 3.16 5.24
N ILE A 480 -18.52 2.97 4.30
CA ILE A 480 -19.89 2.50 4.59
C ILE A 480 -19.81 1.05 5.07
N VAL A 481 -20.51 0.71 6.17
CA VAL A 481 -20.57 -0.63 6.76
C VAL A 481 -22.02 -0.99 7.02
N ILE A 482 -22.50 -2.09 6.44
CA ILE A 482 -23.87 -2.58 6.55
C ILE A 482 -23.85 -3.94 7.23
N SER A 483 -24.50 -4.06 8.38
CA SER A 483 -24.76 -5.37 8.97
C SER A 483 -25.79 -6.10 8.13
N LEU A 484 -25.53 -7.32 7.67
CA LEU A 484 -26.50 -8.18 6.97
C LEU A 484 -27.34 -9.01 7.94
N GLY A 485 -26.95 -9.03 9.22
CA GLY A 485 -27.66 -9.69 10.31
C GLY A 485 -26.90 -10.88 10.88
N LYS A 486 -27.59 -11.60 11.76
CA LYS A 486 -27.16 -12.88 12.33
C LYS A 486 -27.77 -14.02 11.52
N PHE A 487 -26.95 -15.02 11.23
CA PHE A 487 -27.32 -16.21 10.47
C PHE A 487 -26.97 -17.44 11.30
N PRO A 488 -27.80 -18.50 11.25
CA PRO A 488 -27.42 -19.79 11.82
C PRO A 488 -26.35 -20.45 10.95
N PHE A 489 -25.52 -21.28 11.55
CA PHE A 489 -24.70 -22.25 10.84
C PHE A 489 -25.56 -23.45 10.42
N GLY A 490 -25.86 -23.57 9.12
CA GLY A 490 -26.68 -24.67 8.57
C GLY A 490 -28.14 -24.28 8.31
N ALA A 491 -29.04 -25.27 8.31
CA ALA A 491 -30.47 -24.99 8.30
C ALA A 491 -30.87 -24.36 9.64
N ALA A 492 -31.80 -23.39 9.61
CA ALA A 492 -32.44 -23.00 10.86
C ALA A 492 -33.15 -24.25 11.39
N ALA A 493 -32.93 -24.62 12.65
CA ALA A 493 -33.82 -25.56 13.29
C ALA A 493 -35.23 -24.96 13.15
N GLU A 494 -36.14 -25.66 12.49
CA GLU A 494 -37.56 -25.33 12.52
C GLU A 494 -37.92 -25.29 14.02
N ARG A 495 -38.19 -24.09 14.53
CA ARG A 495 -38.58 -23.85 15.92
C ARG A 495 -40.05 -23.52 15.96
#